data_AF-A0A9E5BXU4-F1
#
_entry.id   AF-A0A9E5BXU4-F1
#
_cell.length_a   1.000
_cell.length_b   1.000
_cell.length_c   1.000
_cell.angle_alpha   90.00
_cell.angle_beta   90.00
_cell.angle_gamma   90.00
#
_symmetry.space_group_name_H-M   'P 1'
#
loop_
_entity.id
_entity.type
_entity.pdbx_description
1 polymer ?
#
loop_
_entity_poly.entity_id
_entity_poly.type
_entity_poly.pdbx_seq_one_letter_code
_entity_poly.pdbx_strand_id
1 'polypeptide(L)'
;MKALLGTLVFSILVPGAFVVAIPVALGMASRSPGFVGSRTAGLFLILVGAAIYTWAATAFVREGKGTPSPTAPPTHFVAVGPYRYVRNPIYIGELIVVAGLAA
;
A
#
# COMPACT_ATOMS: atom_id res chain seq x y z
N MET A 1 13.82 -14.36 -6.50
CA MET A 1 14.21 -13.81 -5.17
C MET A 1 14.61 -12.33 -5.21
N LYS A 2 15.55 -11.89 -6.06
CA LYS A 2 16.00 -10.47 -6.11
C LYS A 2 14.87 -9.45 -6.31
N ALA A 3 13.93 -9.69 -7.24
CA ALA A 3 12.81 -8.78 -7.49
C ALA A 3 11.80 -8.69 -6.34
N LEU A 4 11.57 -9.80 -5.62
CA LEU A 4 10.67 -9.83 -4.46
C LEU A 4 11.26 -9.06 -3.28
N LEU A 5 12.57 -9.24 -3.03
CA LEU A 5 13.30 -8.49 -2.02
C LEU A 5 13.35 -6.99 -2.36
N GLY A 6 13.64 -6.64 -3.61
CA GLY A 6 13.64 -5.25 -4.08
C GLY A 6 12.26 -4.60 -3.95
N THR A 7 11.19 -5.36 -4.22
CA THR A 7 9.81 -4.90 -4.01
C THR A 7 9.55 -4.65 -2.52
N LEU A 8 9.87 -5.61 -1.64
CA LEU A 8 9.70 -5.44 -0.19
C LEU A 8 10.45 -4.21 0.35
N VAL A 9 11.72 -4.05 -0.04
CA VAL A 9 12.55 -2.92 0.39
C VAL A 9 11.95 -1.60 -0.11
N PHE A 10 11.62 -1.52 -1.41
CA PHE A 10 10.98 -0.32 -1.97
C PHE A 10 9.66 -0.02 -1.27
N SER A 11 8.79 -1.03 -1.11
CA SER A 11 7.48 -0.92 -0.49
C SER A 11 7.54 -0.42 0.95
N ILE A 12 8.52 -0.88 1.73
CA ILE A 12 8.69 -0.42 3.12
C ILE A 12 9.27 1.01 3.15
N LEU A 13 10.32 1.26 2.37
CA LEU A 13 11.06 2.52 2.43
C LEU A 13 10.30 3.69 1.82
N VAL A 14 9.54 3.46 0.75
CA VAL A 14 8.86 4.53 0.01
C VAL A 14 7.40 4.58 0.46
N PRO A 15 6.46 3.78 -0.05
CA PRO A 15 5.07 3.92 0.36
C PRO A 15 4.87 3.63 1.85
N GLY A 16 5.56 2.66 2.46
CA GLY A 16 5.47 2.42 3.90
C GLY A 16 5.83 3.65 4.73
N ALA A 17 6.94 4.32 4.40
CA ALA A 17 7.32 5.57 5.08
C ALA A 17 6.31 6.70 4.82
N PHE A 18 5.91 6.93 3.57
CA PHE A 18 4.99 8.04 3.25
C PHE A 18 3.56 7.80 3.76
N VAL A 19 3.01 6.61 3.60
CA VAL A 19 1.63 6.22 3.94
C VAL A 19 1.47 6.05 5.46
N VAL A 20 2.51 5.68 6.20
CA VAL A 20 2.41 5.50 7.66
C VAL A 20 3.04 6.65 8.43
N ALA A 21 4.29 7.02 8.14
CA ALA A 21 5.01 7.98 8.98
C ALA A 21 4.39 9.39 8.92
N ILE A 22 3.96 9.85 7.74
CA ILE A 22 3.34 11.16 7.61
C ILE A 22 2.00 11.21 8.35
N PRO A 23 1.03 10.30 8.12
CA PRO A 23 -0.23 10.33 8.87
C PRO A 23 -0.05 10.18 10.37
N VAL A 24 0.87 9.32 10.83
CA VAL A 24 1.17 9.16 12.25
C VAL A 24 1.77 10.44 12.84
N ALA A 25 2.75 11.06 12.17
CA ALA A 25 3.35 12.32 12.62
C ALA A 25 2.32 13.46 12.68
N LEU A 26 1.45 13.56 11.66
CA LEU A 26 0.35 14.53 11.62
C LEU A 26 -0.67 14.26 12.74
N GLY A 27 -1.00 13.00 13.00
CA GLY A 27 -1.88 12.60 14.10
C GLY A 27 -1.30 12.95 15.47
N MET A 28 -0.01 12.70 15.69
CA MET A 28 0.70 13.06 16.92
C MET A 28 0.82 14.58 17.12
N ALA A 29 1.00 15.34 16.03
CA ALA A 29 1.07 16.80 16.07
C ALA A 29 -0.31 17.46 16.25
N SER A 30 -1.39 16.77 15.88
CA SER A 30 -2.75 17.26 16.01
C SER A 30 -3.22 17.17 17.47
N ARG A 31 -3.48 18.32 18.10
CA ARG A 31 -4.09 18.40 19.46
C ARG A 31 -5.61 18.27 19.46
N SER A 32 -6.23 18.03 18.31
CA SER A 32 -7.66 17.75 18.24
C SER A 32 -7.93 16.35 18.80
N PRO A 33 -9.06 16.14 19.51
CA PRO A 33 -9.56 14.79 19.68
C PRO A 33 -9.88 14.30 18.27
N GLY A 34 -8.98 13.49 17.70
CA GLY A 34 -9.17 12.89 16.39
C GLY A 34 -10.52 12.18 16.34
N PHE A 35 -11.06 12.00 15.14
CA PHE A 35 -12.21 11.13 14.95
C PHE A 35 -11.89 9.78 15.60
N VAL A 36 -12.49 9.49 16.76
CA VAL A 36 -12.30 8.22 17.46
C VAL A 36 -13.23 7.23 16.80
N GLY A 37 -12.88 6.81 15.59
CA GLY A 37 -13.47 5.61 15.04
C GLY A 37 -13.06 4.41 15.89
N SER A 38 -13.65 3.27 15.58
CA SER A 38 -13.29 2.04 16.27
C SER A 38 -11.86 1.65 15.89
N ARG A 39 -10.96 1.54 16.88
CA ARG A 39 -9.60 0.98 16.68
C ARG A 39 -9.64 -0.37 15.94
N THR A 40 -10.69 -1.15 16.18
CA THR A 40 -10.92 -2.43 15.50
C THR A 40 -11.23 -2.22 14.01
N ALA A 41 -12.04 -1.22 13.65
CA ALA A 41 -12.30 -0.86 12.27
C ALA A 41 -11.04 -0.30 11.59
N GLY A 42 -10.26 0.54 12.28
CA GLY A 42 -8.99 1.04 11.77
C GLY A 42 -8.00 -0.07 11.46
N LEU A 43 -7.80 -1.01 12.40
CA LEU A 43 -6.95 -2.19 12.17
C LEU A 43 -7.46 -3.06 11.02
N PHE A 44 -8.77 -3.27 10.94
CA PHE A 44 -9.37 -4.02 9.83
C PHE A 44 -9.08 -3.36 8.48
N LEU A 45 -9.27 -2.04 8.36
CA LEU A 45 -8.96 -1.29 7.16
C LEU A 45 -7.47 -1.41 6.80
N ILE A 46 -6.57 -1.23 7.77
CA ILE A 46 -5.12 -1.37 7.55
C ILE A 46 -4.79 -2.76 6.97
N LEU A 47 -5.35 -3.83 7.53
CA LEU A 47 -5.11 -5.19 7.05
C LEU A 47 -5.66 -5.41 5.63
N VAL A 48 -6.86 -4.91 5.34
CA VAL A 48 -7.46 -5.00 4.00
C VAL A 48 -6.64 -4.22 2.97
N GLY A 49 -6.25 -2.99 3.29
CA GLY A 49 -5.43 -2.15 2.41
C GLY A 49 -4.06 -2.78 2.14
N ALA A 50 -3.41 -3.30 3.17
CA ALA A 50 -2.14 -4.04 3.04
C ALA A 50 -2.29 -5.29 2.17
N ALA A 51 -3.37 -6.06 2.34
CA ALA A 51 -3.63 -7.24 1.53
C ALA A 51 -3.81 -6.90 0.04
N ILE A 52 -4.56 -5.84 -0.28
CA ILE A 52 -4.75 -5.35 -1.65
C ILE A 52 -3.41 -4.90 -2.25
N TYR A 53 -2.63 -4.13 -1.49
CA TYR A 53 -1.29 -3.68 -1.89
C TYR A 53 -0.39 -4.87 -2.23
N THR A 54 -0.28 -5.84 -1.31
CA THR A 54 0.58 -7.02 -1.49
C THR A 54 0.12 -7.85 -2.67
N TRP A 55 -1.18 -8.00 -2.89
CA TRP A 55 -1.71 -8.72 -4.05
C TRP A 55 -1.33 -8.03 -5.37
N ALA A 56 -1.50 -6.71 -5.44
CA ALA A 56 -1.14 -5.92 -6.60
C ALA A 56 0.38 -5.93 -6.87
N ALA A 57 1.19 -5.67 -5.85
CA ALA A 57 2.66 -5.71 -5.97
C ALA A 57 3.16 -7.09 -6.42
N THR A 58 2.57 -8.17 -5.89
CA THR A 58 2.91 -9.54 -6.31
C THR A 58 2.55 -9.79 -7.77
N ALA A 59 1.45 -9.22 -8.28
CA ALA A 59 1.09 -9.32 -9.69
C ALA A 59 2.12 -8.62 -10.61
N PHE A 60 2.67 -7.47 -10.21
CA PHE A 60 3.79 -6.84 -10.93
C PHE A 60 5.05 -7.70 -10.95
N VAL A 61 5.39 -8.34 -9.83
CA VAL A 61 6.57 -9.24 -9.77
C VAL A 61 6.39 -10.49 -10.61
N ARG A 62 5.21 -11.12 -10.55
CA ARG A 62 4.97 -12.41 -11.21
C ARG A 62 4.64 -12.27 -12.68
N GLU A 63 3.70 -11.39 -13.02
CA GLU A 63 3.21 -11.21 -14.38
C GLU A 63 3.91 -10.08 -15.11
N GLY A 64 4.10 -8.94 -14.45
CA GLY A 64 4.72 -7.76 -15.05
C GLY A 64 6.22 -7.91 -15.31
N LYS A 65 6.85 -8.96 -14.76
CA LYS A 65 8.31 -9.22 -14.80
C LYS A 65 9.16 -8.02 -14.32
N GLY A 66 8.61 -7.21 -13.43
CA GLY A 66 9.27 -6.05 -12.84
C GLY A 66 8.77 -5.81 -11.42
N THR A 67 8.83 -4.58 -10.94
CA THR A 67 8.41 -4.22 -9.59
C THR A 67 7.61 -2.91 -9.61
N PRO A 68 6.89 -2.57 -8.54
CA PRO A 68 6.33 -1.23 -8.38
C PRO A 68 7.41 -0.12 -8.36
N SER A 69 8.69 -0.46 -8.12
CA SER A 69 9.77 0.51 -8.09
C SER A 69 10.06 1.08 -9.49
N PRO A 70 10.18 2.41 -9.65
CA PRO A 70 10.61 3.03 -10.91
C PRO A 70 11.98 2.57 -11.41
N THR A 71 12.85 2.09 -10.52
CA THR A 71 14.19 1.59 -10.86
C THR A 71 14.17 0.21 -11.55
N ALA A 72 13.05 -0.51 -11.46
CA ALA A 72 12.84 -1.80 -12.10
C ALA A 72 11.37 -1.94 -12.53
N PRO A 73 10.94 -1.18 -13.55
CA PRO A 73 9.54 -1.12 -13.96
C PRO A 73 9.06 -2.45 -14.58
N PRO A 74 7.75 -2.73 -14.56
CA PRO A 74 7.18 -3.88 -15.27
C PRO A 74 7.34 -3.72 -16.78
N THR A 75 7.69 -4.80 -17.47
CA THR A 75 7.86 -4.87 -18.93
C THR A 75 6.67 -5.51 -19.64
N HIS A 76 5.80 -6.17 -18.88
CA HIS A 76 4.60 -6.82 -19.39
C HIS A 76 3.36 -6.16 -18.78
N PHE A 77 2.31 -6.08 -19.58
CA PHE A 77 1.02 -5.59 -19.12
C PHE A 77 0.39 -6.57 -18.11
N VAL A 78 -0.09 -6.04 -16.98
CA VAL A 78 -0.69 -6.83 -15.90
C VAL A 78 -2.17 -6.56 -15.83
N ALA A 79 -2.97 -7.56 -16.18
CA ALA A 79 -4.44 -7.50 -16.15
C ALA A 79 -5.08 -8.55 -15.24
N VAL A 80 -4.29 -9.13 -14.32
CA VAL A 80 -4.74 -10.19 -13.40
C VAL A 80 -4.93 -9.67 -11.99
N GLY A 81 -5.61 -10.47 -11.16
CA GLY A 81 -5.78 -10.17 -9.74
C GLY A 81 -6.60 -8.89 -9.53
N PRO A 82 -6.11 -7.89 -8.78
CA PRO A 82 -6.86 -6.66 -8.54
C PRO A 82 -6.84 -5.72 -9.76
N TYR A 83 -5.88 -5.88 -10.68
CA TYR A 83 -5.80 -5.10 -11.92
C TYR A 83 -6.93 -5.38 -12.92
N ARG A 84 -7.72 -6.45 -12.71
CA ARG A 84 -8.93 -6.72 -13.51
C ARG A 84 -10.08 -5.75 -13.24
N TYR A 85 -10.04 -5.05 -12.10
CA TYR A 85 -11.10 -4.14 -11.67
C TYR A 85 -10.72 -2.68 -11.86
N VAL A 86 -9.47 -2.32 -11.58
CA VAL A 86 -8.97 -0.94 -11.64
C VAL A 86 -7.54 -0.91 -12.16
N ARG A 87 -7.16 0.20 -12.80
CA ARG A 87 -5.79 0.39 -13.33
C ARG A 87 -4.75 0.59 -12.23
N ASN A 88 -5.15 1.12 -11.07
CA ASN A 88 -4.23 1.46 -9.99
C ASN A 88 -4.66 0.89 -8.62
N PRO A 89 -4.70 -0.44 -8.45
CA PRO A 89 -5.11 -1.06 -7.19
C PRO A 89 -4.13 -0.81 -6.04
N ILE A 90 -2.85 -0.54 -6.33
CA ILE A 90 -1.85 -0.17 -5.31
C ILE A 90 -2.30 1.07 -4.52
N TYR A 91 -2.71 2.14 -5.20
CA TYR A 91 -3.16 3.36 -4.55
C TYR A 91 -4.45 3.16 -3.74
N ILE A 92 -5.32 2.25 -4.17
CA ILE A 92 -6.51 1.90 -3.37
C ILE A 92 -6.08 1.25 -2.05
N GLY A 93 -5.15 0.31 -2.09
CA GLY A 93 -4.61 -0.31 -0.88
C GLY A 93 -3.99 0.72 0.06
N GLU A 94 -3.19 1.63 -0.47
CA GLU A 94 -2.56 2.71 0.32
C GLU A 94 -3.59 3.67 0.94
N LEU A 95 -4.58 4.11 0.17
CA LEU A 95 -5.63 4.99 0.68
C LEU A 95 -6.45 4.33 1.80
N ILE A 96 -6.74 3.03 1.67
CA ILE A 96 -7.44 2.28 2.72
C ILE A 96 -6.58 2.19 3.99
N VAL A 97 -5.26 2.00 3.87
CA VAL A 97 -4.33 2.04 5.02
C VAL A 97 -4.36 3.41 5.69
N VAL A 98 -4.27 4.49 4.92
CA VAL A 98 -4.34 5.87 5.46
C VAL A 98 -5.68 6.11 6.17
N ALA A 99 -6.79 5.66 5.59
CA ALA A 99 -8.11 5.76 6.21
C ALA A 99 -8.19 4.98 7.53
N GLY A 100 -7.59 3.80 7.59
CA GLY A 100 -7.51 3.02 8.82
C GLY A 100 -6.63 3.63 9.91
N LEU A 101 -5.58 4.38 9.53
CA LEU A 101 -4.76 5.16 10.47
C LEU A 101 -5.48 6.39 11.02
N ALA A 102 -6.48 6.89 10.30
CA ALA A 102 -7.31 8.03 10.70
C ALA A 102 -8.59 7.62 11.46
N ALA A 103 -8.83 6.31 11.61
CA ALA A 103 -9.98 5.74 12.29
C ALA A 103 -9.72 5.46 13.77
#